data_AF-A0AAQ2G8W8-F1
#
_entry.id   AF-A0AAQ2G8W8-F1
#
_cell.length_a   1.000
_cell.length_b   1.000
_cell.length_c   1.000
_cell.angle_alpha   90.00
_cell.angle_beta   90.00
_cell.angle_gamma   90.00
#
_symmetry.space_group_name_H-M   'P 1'
#
loop_
_entity.id
_entity.type
_entity.pdbx_description
1 polymer ?
#
loop_
_entity_poly.entity_id
_entity_poly.type
_entity_poly.pdbx_seq_one_letter_code
_entity_poly.pdbx_strand_id
1 'polypeptide(L)' 'MNRHEHLVTILGEEGVEVSQRCSKALRFGLKEVQPGQQIDNAFRIYEEFLDLVAVWRRRSTRA' A
#
# COMPACT_ATOMS: atom_id res chain seq x y z
N MET A 1 -12.68 0.26 -19.28
CA MET A 1 -11.68 -0.44 -18.48
C MET A 1 -12.18 -1.85 -18.20
N ASN A 2 -11.44 -2.87 -18.61
CA ASN A 2 -11.74 -4.27 -18.27
C ASN A 2 -11.17 -4.64 -16.88
N ARG A 3 -11.52 -5.83 -16.37
CA ARG A 3 -11.09 -6.27 -15.03
C ARG A 3 -9.56 -6.33 -14.88
N HIS A 4 -8.82 -6.72 -15.91
CA HIS A 4 -7.37 -6.80 -15.84
C HIS A 4 -6.72 -5.42 -15.81
N GLU A 5 -7.18 -4.50 -16.65
CA GLU A 5 -6.75 -3.09 -16.64
C GLU A 5 -7.02 -2.47 -15.26
N HIS A 6 -8.23 -2.66 -14.73
CA HIS A 6 -8.60 -2.16 -13.41
C HIS A 6 -7.70 -2.69 -12.28
N LEU A 7 -7.41 -4.00 -12.26
CA LEU A 7 -6.52 -4.59 -11.25
C LEU A 7 -5.07 -4.13 -11.40
N VAL A 8 -4.62 -3.81 -12.62
CA VAL A 8 -3.29 -3.22 -12.84
C VAL A 8 -3.25 -1.76 -12.40
N THR A 9 -4.34 -1.01 -12.61
CA THR A 9 -4.48 0.36 -12.08
C THR A 9 -4.39 0.34 -10.56
N ILE A 10 -5.19 -0.49 -9.89
CA ILE A 10 -5.14 -0.62 -8.42
C ILE A 10 -3.74 -1.05 -7.97
N LEU A 11 -3.11 -2.02 -8.64
CA LEU A 11 -1.74 -2.44 -8.28
C LEU A 11 -0.74 -1.25 -8.30
N GLY A 12 -0.91 -0.33 -9.25
CA GLY A 12 -0.13 0.90 -9.29
C GLY A 12 -0.44 1.87 -8.15
N GLU A 13 -1.72 2.01 -7.78
CA GLU A 13 -2.18 2.83 -6.65
C GLU A 13 -1.57 2.33 -5.33
N GLU A 14 -1.66 1.03 -5.04
CA GLU A 14 -1.08 0.41 -3.84
C GLU A 14 0.45 0.63 -3.76
N GLY A 15 1.13 0.57 -4.91
CA GLY A 15 2.58 0.84 -4.97
C GLY A 15 2.94 2.29 -4.62
N VAL A 16 2.10 3.24 -5.04
CA VAL A 16 2.24 4.65 -4.65
C VAL A 16 1.96 4.84 -3.17
N GLU A 17 0.99 4.14 -2.60
CA GLU A 17 0.68 4.20 -1.17
C GLU A 17 1.83 3.67 -0.32
N VAL A 18 2.43 2.53 -0.66
CA VAL A 18 3.67 2.04 -0.02
C VAL A 18 4.77 3.09 -0.07
N SER A 19 5.03 3.68 -1.25
CA SER A 19 6.04 4.74 -1.42
C SER A 19 5.74 5.96 -0.56
N GLN A 20 4.47 6.36 -0.48
CA GLN A 20 4.02 7.48 0.34
C GLN A 20 4.23 7.20 1.84
N ARG A 21 3.95 5.97 2.32
CA ARG A 21 4.20 5.60 3.73
C ARG A 21 5.68 5.57 4.07
N CYS A 22 6.51 5.02 3.20
CA CYS A 22 7.97 5.09 3.36
C CYS A 22 8.45 6.54 3.44
N SER A 23 7.94 7.42 2.58
CA SER A 23 8.29 8.85 2.60
C SER A 23 7.87 9.54 3.90
N LYS A 24 6.69 9.21 4.45
CA LYS A 24 6.24 9.72 5.76
C LYS A 24 7.10 9.18 6.90
N ALA A 25 7.42 7.89 6.91
CA ALA A 25 8.29 7.28 7.90
C ALA A 25 9.70 7.90 7.89
N LEU A 26 10.26 8.20 6.71
CA LEU A 26 11.55 8.89 6.60
C LEU A 26 11.49 10.32 7.12
N ARG A 27 10.36 11.01 6.94
CA ARG A 27 10.19 12.42 7.36
C ARG A 27 9.87 12.57 8.85
N PHE A 28 9.05 11.67 9.41
CA PHE A 28 8.47 11.82 10.75
C PHE A 28 8.89 10.72 11.72
N GLY A 29 9.55 9.67 11.23
CA GLY A 29 9.96 8.51 12.01
C GLY A 29 8.97 7.35 11.90
N LEU A 30 9.50 6.13 12.07
CA LEU A 30 8.72 4.89 12.03
C LEU A 30 7.69 4.77 13.15
N LYS A 31 7.94 5.43 14.29
CA LYS A 31 7.09 5.41 15.49
C LYS A 31 6.11 6.57 15.59
N GLU A 32 6.09 7.46 14.60
CA GLU A 32 5.10 8.53 14.56
C GLU A 32 3.70 7.96 14.29
N VAL A 33 2.74 8.47 15.05
CA VAL A 33 1.31 8.22 14.90
C VAL A 33 0.66 9.54 14.53
N GLN A 34 0.16 9.62 13.29
CA GLN A 34 -0.48 10.82 12.76
C GLN A 34 -1.75 11.16 13.56
N PRO A 35 -2.10 12.45 13.76
CA PRO A 35 -3.38 12.82 14.36
C PRO A 35 -4.56 12.11 13.67
N GLY A 36 -5.39 11.44 14.47
CA GLY A 36 -6.53 10.65 13.99
C GLY A 36 -6.20 9.23 13.50
N GLN A 37 -4.94 8.80 13.54
CA GLN A 37 -4.54 7.41 13.32
C GLN A 37 -4.36 6.66 14.65
N GLN A 38 -4.57 5.35 14.63
CA GLN A 38 -4.37 4.47 15.79
C GLN A 38 -3.05 3.70 15.74
N ILE A 39 -2.34 3.79 14.62
CA ILE A 39 -1.19 2.95 14.27
C ILE A 39 0.00 3.79 13.84
N ASP A 40 1.19 3.26 14.08
CA ASP A 40 2.45 3.91 13.72
C ASP A 40 2.77 3.77 12.23
N ASN A 41 3.69 4.60 11.72
CA ASN A 41 4.08 4.56 10.31
C ASN A 41 4.64 3.20 9.89
N ALA A 42 5.32 2.46 10.77
CA ALA A 42 5.80 1.12 10.46
C ALA A 42 4.64 0.15 10.16
N PHE A 43 3.59 0.17 10.99
CA PHE A 43 2.41 -0.65 10.77
C PHE A 43 1.66 -0.24 9.50
N ARG A 44 1.58 1.07 9.21
CA ARG A 44 0.97 1.56 7.96
C ARG A 44 1.70 1.09 6.72
N ILE A 45 3.05 1.08 6.72
CA ILE A 45 3.83 0.51 5.59
C ILE A 45 3.45 -0.97 5.39
N TYR A 46 3.30 -1.71 6.49
CA TYR A 46 2.91 -3.11 6.43
C TYR A 46 1.51 -3.30 5.82
N GLU A 47 0.52 -2.48 6.19
CA GLU A 47 -0.83 -2.53 5.60
C GLU A 47 -0.82 -2.28 4.09
N GLU A 48 -0.23 -1.19 3.62
CA GLU A 48 -0.20 -0.91 2.15
C GLU A 48 0.58 -2.01 1.40
N PHE A 49 1.60 -2.62 2.02
CA PHE A 49 2.33 -3.72 1.41
C PHE A 49 1.48 -4.99 1.31
N LEU A 50 0.62 -5.26 2.30
CA LEU A 50 -0.35 -6.36 2.23
C LEU A 50 -1.35 -6.13 1.10
N ASP A 51 -1.86 -4.91 0.94
CA ASP A 51 -2.83 -4.57 -0.10
C ASP A 51 -2.21 -4.70 -1.50
N LEU A 52 -0.97 -4.21 -1.68
CA LEU A 52 -0.18 -4.44 -2.89
C LEU A 52 -0.07 -5.93 -3.26
N VAL A 53 0.31 -6.78 -2.29
CA VAL A 53 0.44 -8.23 -2.50
C VAL A 53 -0.92 -8.88 -2.79
N ALA A 54 -1.99 -8.44 -2.13
CA ALA A 54 -3.33 -8.95 -2.34
C ALA A 54 -3.82 -8.69 -3.78
N VAL A 55 -3.62 -7.48 -4.29
CA VAL A 55 -3.99 -7.11 -5.66
C VAL A 55 -3.14 -7.86 -6.69
N TRP A 56 -1.83 -7.97 -6.46
CA TRP A 56 -0.94 -8.76 -7.30
C TRP A 56 -1.38 -10.23 -7.41
N ARG A 57 -1.75 -10.86 -6.29
CA ARG A 57 -2.26 -12.25 -6.27
C ARG A 57 -3.59 -12.40 -6.99
N ARG A 58 -4.52 -11.45 -6.83
CA ARG A 58 -5.82 -11.44 -7.54
C ARG A 58 -5.68 -11.28 -9.05
N ARG A 59 -4.62 -10.60 -9.52
CA ARG A 59 -4.26 -10.54 -10.94
C ARG A 59 -3.69 -11.87 -11.46
N SER A 60 -2.94 -12.58 -10.63
CA SER A 60 -2.12 -13.75 -11.03
C SER A 60 -2.87 -15.09 -10.98
N THR A 61 -4.11 -15.12 -10.50
CA THR A 61 -4.92 -16.34 -10.28
C THR A 61 -5.55 -16.94 -11.56
N ARG A 62 -4.96 -16.67 -12.72
CA ARG A 62 -5.24 -17.38 -13.98
C ARG A 62 -3.92 -17.64 -14.71
N ALA A 63 -3.26 -18.71 -14.30
CA ALA A 63 -2.30 -19.47 -15.10
C ALA A 63 -2.62 -20.95 -14.89
#